data_AF-A0A317L308-F1
#
_entry.id   AF-A0A317L308-F1
#
_cell.length_a   1.000
_cell.length_b   1.000
_cell.length_c   1.000
_cell.angle_alpha   90.00
_cell.angle_beta   90.00
_cell.angle_gamma   90.00
#
_symmetry.space_group_name_H-M   'P 1'
#
loop_
_entity.id
_entity.type
_entity.pdbx_description
1 polymer ?
#
loop_
_entity_poly.entity_id
_entity_poly.type
_entity_poly.pdbx_seq_one_letter_code
_entity_poly.pdbx_strand_id
1 'polypeptide(L)'
;MIVLRWFVRFWLLLSIPVLSVLYAGLLVSAILIILAGLFRTFGFEQIKMSIWPSVELPIMFSIPLSLGVSILLFIASYHIGKSIRYCMGKLAN
;
A
#
# COMPACT_ATOMS: atom_id res chain seq x y z
N MET A 1 1.15 25.48 27.70
CA MET A 1 1.00 24.00 27.59
C MET A 1 -0.37 23.53 27.07
N ILE A 2 -1.48 24.26 27.29
CA ILE A 2 -2.82 23.85 26.82
C ILE A 2 -2.97 23.97 25.29
N VAL A 3 -2.56 25.09 24.68
CA VAL A 3 -2.68 25.31 23.23
C VAL A 3 -1.95 24.26 22.40
N LEU A 4 -0.75 23.84 22.82
CA LEU A 4 0.02 22.79 22.16
C LEU A 4 -0.71 21.43 22.16
N ARG A 5 -1.41 21.09 23.26
CA ARG A 5 -2.20 19.85 23.35
C ARG A 5 -3.38 19.85 22.37
N TRP A 6 -4.06 20.98 22.22
CA TRP A 6 -5.15 21.13 21.25
C TRP A 6 -4.65 21.00 19.80
N PHE A 7 -3.51 21.61 19.48
CA PHE A 7 -2.92 21.56 18.14
C PHE A 7 -2.46 20.14 17.75
N VAL A 8 -1.85 19.40 18.68
CA VAL A 8 -1.47 18.00 18.47
C VAL A 8 -2.70 17.12 18.27
N ARG A 9 -3.78 17.30 19.06
CA ARG A 9 -5.03 16.55 18.89
C ARG A 9 -5.67 16.79 17.51
N PHE A 10 -5.65 18.03 17.04
CA PHE A 10 -6.16 18.39 15.71
C PHE A 10 -5.39 17.67 14.59
N TRP A 11 -4.06 17.69 14.62
CA TRP A 11 -3.26 16.96 13.64
C TRP A 11 -3.43 15.45 13.72
N LEU A 12 -3.63 14.90 14.92
CA LEU A 12 -3.90 13.48 15.10
C LEU A 12 -5.23 13.09 14.44
N LEU A 13 -6.28 13.88 14.68
CA LEU A 13 -7.60 13.71 14.06
C LEU A 13 -7.53 13.79 12.54
N LEU A 14 -6.73 14.69 11.99
CA LEU A 14 -6.51 14.81 10.55
C LEU A 14 -5.69 13.65 9.97
N SER A 15 -4.73 13.12 10.74
CA SER A 15 -3.85 12.04 10.27
C SER A 15 -4.58 10.69 10.17
N ILE A 16 -5.59 10.43 11.01
CA ILE A 16 -6.37 9.18 11.00
C ILE A 16 -7.04 8.90 9.64
N PRO A 17 -7.84 9.80 9.04
CA PRO A 17 -8.47 9.55 7.75
C PRO A 17 -7.43 9.43 6.63
N VAL A 18 -6.36 10.23 6.66
CA VAL A 18 -5.29 10.16 5.66
C VAL A 18 -4.60 8.80 5.69
N LEU A 19 -4.21 8.32 6.88
CA LEU A 19 -3.61 6.99 7.03
C LEU A 19 -4.61 5.87 6.68
N SER A 20 -5.91 6.04 6.96
CA SER A 20 -6.95 5.07 6.62
C SER A 20 -7.10 4.91 5.11
N VAL A 21 -7.16 6.02 4.36
CA VAL A 21 -7.20 6.01 2.90
C VAL A 21 -5.93 5.39 2.33
N LEU A 22 -4.76 5.74 2.88
CA LEU A 22 -3.48 5.16 2.45
C LEU A 22 -3.44 3.64 2.69
N TYR A 23 -3.90 3.18 3.85
CA TYR A 23 -3.98 1.75 4.19
C TYR A 23 -4.89 0.99 3.22
N ALA A 24 -6.09 1.53 2.96
CA ALA A 24 -7.03 0.95 2.01
C ALA A 24 -6.44 0.92 0.59
N GLY A 25 -5.81 2.01 0.15
CA GLY A 25 -5.17 2.10 -1.16
C GLY A 25 -4.04 1.09 -1.35
N LEU A 26 -3.21 0.86 -0.33
CA LEU A 26 -2.14 -0.13 -0.37
C LEU A 26 -2.67 -1.57 -0.43
N LEU A 27 -3.73 -1.88 0.32
CA LEU A 27 -4.37 -3.20 0.25
C LEU A 27 -4.96 -3.45 -1.14
N VAL A 28 -5.70 -2.48 -1.68
CA VAL A 28 -6.26 -2.58 -3.03
C VAL A 28 -5.15 -2.76 -4.07
N SER A 29 -4.07 -1.98 -3.96
CA SER A 29 -2.92 -2.09 -4.85
C SER A 29 -2.25 -3.47 -4.78
N ALA A 30 -2.09 -4.02 -3.57
CA ALA A 30 -1.52 -5.35 -3.38
C ALA A 30 -2.38 -6.43 -4.06
N ILE A 31 -3.71 -6.35 -3.91
CA ILE A 31 -4.66 -7.26 -4.56
C ILE A 31 -4.58 -7.13 -6.09
N LEU A 32 -4.57 -5.90 -6.61
CA LEU A 32 -4.47 -5.64 -8.05
C LEU A 32 -3.18 -6.18 -8.65
N ILE A 33 -2.05 -6.11 -7.93
CA ILE A 33 -0.76 -6.64 -8.41
C ILE A 33 -0.77 -8.17 -8.46
N ILE A 34 -1.38 -8.84 -7.48
CA ILE A 34 -1.55 -10.30 -7.50
C ILE A 34 -2.41 -10.70 -8.70
N LEU A 35 -3.54 -10.01 -8.92
CA LEU A 35 -4.43 -10.20 -10.06
C LEU A 35 -3.71 -9.95 -11.40
N ALA A 36 -2.93 -8.88 -11.50
CA ALA A 36 -2.18 -8.53 -12.70
C ALA A 36 -1.11 -9.59 -13.03
N GLY A 37 -0.40 -10.09 -12.02
CA GLY A 37 0.53 -11.20 -12.18
C GLY A 37 -0.16 -12.47 -12.68
N LEU A 38 -1.33 -12.79 -12.11
CA LEU A 38 -2.14 -13.94 -12.49
C LEU A 38 -2.68 -13.83 -13.93
N PHE A 39 -3.28 -12.69 -14.31
CA PHE A 39 -3.79 -12.47 -15.66
C PHE A 39 -2.68 -12.56 -16.71
N ARG A 40 -1.49 -12.05 -16.40
CA ARG A 40 -0.33 -12.15 -17.30
C ARG A 40 0.13 -13.59 -17.52
N THR A 41 0.05 -14.44 -16.49
CA THR A 41 0.35 -15.88 -16.64
C THR A 41 -0.69 -16.65 -17.44
N PHE A 42 -1.95 -16.20 -17.43
CA PHE A 42 -3.03 -16.81 -18.23
C PHE A 42 -3.03 -16.38 -19.70
N GLY A 43 -2.00 -15.64 -20.17
CA GLY A 43 -1.83 -15.30 -21.58
C GLY A 43 -2.54 -14.02 -22.02
N PHE A 44 -3.00 -13.17 -21.09
CA PHE A 44 -3.45 -11.81 -21.43
C PHE A 44 -2.24 -10.91 -21.74
N GLU A 45 -1.76 -10.94 -22.99
CA GLU A 45 -0.62 -10.14 -23.46
C GLU A 45 -0.90 -8.62 -23.51
N GLN A 46 -2.14 -8.18 -23.29
CA GLN A 46 -2.48 -6.75 -23.22
C GLN A 46 -1.89 -6.06 -21.97
N ILE A 47 -1.58 -6.79 -20.90
CA ILE A 47 -0.97 -6.23 -19.70
C ILE A 47 0.54 -6.31 -19.83
N LYS A 48 1.14 -5.37 -20.56
CA LYS A 48 2.60 -5.22 -20.67
C LYS A 48 3.17 -4.60 -19.39
N MET A 49 3.88 -5.39 -18.58
CA MET A 49 4.80 -4.88 -17.57
C MET A 49 6.19 -4.73 -18.19
N SER A 50 6.75 -3.53 -18.08
CA SER A 50 8.09 -3.17 -18.55
C SER A 50 8.90 -2.65 -17.37
N ILE A 51 10.12 -3.19 -17.15
CA ILE A 51 11.05 -2.67 -16.13
C ILE A 51 11.52 -1.25 -16.49
N TRP A 52 11.63 -0.99 -17.79
CA TRP A 52 12.10 0.25 -18.37
C TRP A 52 11.29 0.52 -19.66
N PRO A 53 11.02 1.78 -20.06
CA PRO A 53 10.50 2.06 -21.39
C PRO A 53 11.49 1.54 -22.44
N SER A 54 11.15 0.41 -23.08
CA SER A 54 11.91 -0.40 -24.06
C SER A 54 12.43 -1.77 -23.57
N VAL A 55 12.22 -2.15 -22.31
CA VAL A 55 12.61 -3.49 -21.81
C VAL A 55 11.37 -4.23 -21.33
N GLU A 56 10.89 -5.13 -22.19
CA GLU A 56 9.76 -6.02 -21.88
C GLU A 56 10.21 -7.10 -20.89
N LEU A 57 9.47 -7.27 -19.79
CA LEU A 57 9.73 -8.36 -18.85
C LEU A 57 9.36 -9.72 -19.48
N PRO A 58 10.26 -10.71 -19.47
CA PRO A 58 9.89 -12.08 -19.82
C PRO A 58 8.78 -12.60 -18.90
N ILE A 59 7.84 -13.38 -19.44
CA ILE A 59 6.67 -13.93 -18.72
C ILE A 59 7.09 -14.74 -17.47
N MET A 60 8.28 -15.34 -17.49
CA MET A 60 8.84 -16.10 -16.37
C MET A 60 9.10 -15.22 -15.13
N PHE A 61 9.41 -13.93 -15.30
CA PHE A 61 9.71 -13.02 -14.19
C PHE A 61 8.49 -12.24 -13.67
N SER A 62 7.34 -12.27 -14.35
CA SER A 62 6.18 -11.50 -13.89
C SER A 62 5.60 -12.00 -12.57
N ILE A 63 5.59 -13.32 -12.33
CA ILE A 63 5.10 -13.90 -11.07
C ILE A 63 5.99 -13.51 -9.88
N PRO A 64 7.32 -13.76 -9.89
CA PRO A 64 8.17 -13.42 -8.76
C PRO A 64 8.21 -11.91 -8.51
N LEU A 65 8.15 -11.09 -9.57
CA LEU A 65 8.07 -9.65 -9.43
C LEU A 65 6.75 -9.20 -8.78
N SER A 66 5.60 -9.69 -9.26
CA SER A 66 4.30 -9.31 -8.69
C SER A 66 4.17 -9.74 -7.23
N LEU A 67 4.63 -10.96 -6.90
CA LEU A 67 4.69 -11.43 -5.51
C LEU A 67 5.62 -10.57 -4.65
N GLY A 68 6.80 -10.21 -5.15
CA GLY A 68 7.74 -9.36 -4.43
C GLY A 68 7.13 -7.99 -4.10
N VAL A 69 6.50 -7.34 -5.09
CA VAL A 69 5.86 -6.04 -4.88
C VAL A 69 4.62 -6.15 -3.99
N SER A 70 3.82 -7.21 -4.11
CA SER A 70 2.65 -7.39 -3.23
C SER A 70 3.07 -7.62 -1.77
N ILE A 71 4.14 -8.38 -1.53
CA ILE A 71 4.70 -8.57 -0.19
C ILE A 71 5.20 -7.24 0.38
N LEU A 72 5.90 -6.44 -0.42
CA LEU A 72 6.37 -5.11 -0.01
C LEU A 72 5.20 -4.20 0.38
N LEU A 73 4.15 -4.16 -0.45
CA LEU A 73 2.92 -3.40 -0.18
C LEU A 73 2.20 -3.90 1.07
N PHE A 74 2.19 -5.22 1.29
CA PHE A 74 1.59 -5.81 2.47
C PHE A 74 2.34 -5.42 3.75
N ILE A 75 3.68 -5.44 3.73
CA ILE A 75 4.51 -4.98 4.85
C ILE A 75 4.27 -3.49 5.12
N ALA A 76 4.21 -2.66 4.06
CA ALA A 76 3.92 -1.24 4.18
C ALA A 76 2.54 -0.99 4.81
N SER A 77 1.52 -1.72 4.34
CA SER A 77 0.16 -1.66 4.86
C SER A 77 0.11 -2.08 6.34
N TYR A 78 0.81 -3.14 6.72
CA TYR A 78 0.92 -3.58 8.12
C TYR A 78 1.51 -2.49 9.02
N HIS A 79 2.57 -1.80 8.58
CA HIS A 79 3.15 -0.69 9.32
C HIS A 79 2.19 0.50 9.48
N ILE A 80 1.45 0.84 8.44
CA ILE A 80 0.45 1.92 8.50
C ILE A 80 -0.70 1.55 9.44
N GLY A 81 -1.17 0.30 9.42
CA GLY A 81 -2.16 -0.20 10.37
C GLY A 81 -1.70 -0.06 11.83
N LYS A 82 -0.41 -0.32 12.10
CA LYS A 82 0.18 -0.09 13.43
C LYS A 82 0.21 1.40 13.80
N SER A 83 0.54 2.28 12.86
CA SER A 83 0.52 3.74 13.08
C SER A 83 -0.89 4.30 13.34
N ILE A 84 -1.92 3.77 12.67
CA ILE A 84 -3.32 4.14 12.94
C ILE A 84 -3.71 3.75 14.37
N ARG A 85 -3.41 2.51 14.78
CA ARG A 85 -3.70 2.04 16.15
C ARG A 85 -2.99 2.88 17.21
N TYR A 86 -1.74 3.28 16.95
CA TYR A 86 -1.00 4.19 17.83
C TYR A 86 -1.68 5.57 17.93
N CYS A 87 -2.10 6.15 16.79
CA CYS A 87 -2.81 7.43 16.80
C CYS A 87 -4.15 7.34 17.54
N MET A 88 -4.93 6.27 17.32
CA MET A 88 -6.19 6.05 18.04
C MET A 88 -5.99 5.87 19.54
N GLY A 89 -4.99 5.09 19.96
CA GLY A 89 -4.67 4.90 21.39
C GLY A 89 -4.23 6.18 22.07
N LYS A 90 -3.51 7.06 21.35
CA LYS A 90 -3.05 8.36 21.87
C LYS A 90 -4.15 9.43 21.87
N LEU A 91 -5.22 9.26 21.08
CA LEU A 91 -6.39 10.13 21.11
C LEU A 91 -7.36 9.74 22.25
N ALA A 92 -7.39 8.46 22.63
CA ALA A 92 -8.26 7.92 23.69
C ALA A 92 -7.72 8.16 25.11
N ASN A 93 -6.41 8.40 25.27
CA ASN A 93 -5.75 8.83 26.51
C ASN A 93 -5.67 10.37 26.62
#